data_AF-A0A8S2QJX2-F1
#
_entry.id   AF-A0A8S2QJX2-F1
#
_cell.length_a   1.000
_cell.length_b   1.000
_cell.length_c   1.000
_cell.angle_alpha   90.00
_cell.angle_beta   90.00
_cell.angle_gamma   90.00
#
_symmetry.space_group_name_H-M   'P 1'
#
loop_
_entity.id
_entity.type
_entity.pdbx_description
1 polymer ?
#
loop_
_entity_poly.entity_id
_entity_poly.type
_entity_poly.pdbx_seq_one_letter_code
_entity_poly.pdbx_strand_id
1 'polypeptide(L)'
;NRTNTDRLITNNRLVQTNDIDHFEISSQVRDVCREASGLVYVIDSSRDNQLNEFCTELQVMTREFSYLPLLILSCVRSNEIKRWSGIDVVRDLQLSSLGNQWLVQDCCVDDMSGVEEGFTWLLTPKSTNNYLFFGPTNPAELITN
;
A
#
# COMPACT_ATOMS: atom_id res chain seq x y z
N ASN A 1 -17.44 -30.47 -7.45
CA ASN A 1 -17.09 -29.08 -7.84
C ASN A 1 -16.67 -28.13 -6.73
N ARG A 2 -16.78 -28.45 -5.42
CA ARG A 2 -16.24 -27.59 -4.34
C ARG A 2 -14.69 -27.49 -4.32
N THR A 3 -14.00 -28.51 -4.81
CA THR A 3 -12.53 -28.65 -4.75
C THR A 3 -11.72 -27.66 -5.61
N ASN A 4 -12.30 -27.05 -6.64
CA ASN A 4 -11.56 -26.14 -7.52
C ASN A 4 -11.54 -24.71 -6.97
N THR A 5 -12.66 -24.27 -6.40
CA THR A 5 -12.79 -22.94 -5.80
C THR A 5 -11.89 -22.80 -4.58
N ASP A 6 -11.83 -23.82 -3.72
CA ASP A 6 -10.98 -23.81 -2.52
C ASP A 6 -9.49 -23.69 -2.89
N ARG A 7 -9.05 -24.39 -3.95
CA ARG A 7 -7.67 -24.30 -4.46
C ARG A 7 -7.34 -22.93 -5.03
N LEU A 8 -8.26 -22.32 -5.76
CA LEU A 8 -8.09 -20.96 -6.30
C LEU A 8 -8.02 -19.94 -5.17
N ILE A 9 -8.83 -20.08 -4.12
CA ILE A 9 -8.80 -19.20 -2.95
C ILE A 9 -7.47 -19.36 -2.19
N THR A 10 -6.97 -20.59 -2.05
CA THR A 10 -5.72 -20.86 -1.32
C THR A 10 -4.49 -20.31 -2.07
N ASN A 11 -4.45 -20.43 -3.40
CA ASN A 11 -3.34 -19.93 -4.22
C ASN A 11 -3.24 -18.40 -4.26
N ASN A 12 -4.35 -17.70 -4.02
CA ASN A 12 -4.39 -16.23 -4.01
C ASN A 12 -4.18 -15.64 -2.61
N ARG A 13 -3.91 -16.47 -1.59
CA ARG A 13 -3.53 -15.96 -0.27
C ARG A 13 -2.11 -15.43 -0.30
N LEU A 14 -1.96 -14.16 0.09
CA LEU A 14 -0.68 -13.48 0.21
C LEU A 14 0.20 -14.13 1.29
N VAL A 15 -0.46 -14.54 2.37
CA VAL A 15 0.18 -15.02 3.59
C VAL A 15 -0.33 -16.42 3.94
N GLN A 16 0.57 -17.26 4.42
CA GLN A 16 0.30 -18.56 5.02
C GLN A 16 0.58 -18.50 6.53
N THR A 17 -0.18 -19.26 7.30
CA THR A 17 -0.03 -19.37 8.75
C THR A 17 0.28 -20.82 9.11
N ASN A 18 1.36 -21.03 9.86
CA ASN A 18 1.70 -22.31 10.46
C ASN A 18 1.34 -22.37 11.96
N ASP A 19 1.08 -21.21 12.58
CA ASP A 19 0.66 -21.00 13.96
C ASP A 19 -0.18 -19.72 14.09
N ILE A 20 -0.98 -19.61 15.16
CA ILE A 20 -1.94 -18.50 15.40
C ILE A 20 -1.27 -17.11 15.35
N ASP A 21 0.03 -17.01 15.66
CA ASP A 21 0.79 -15.75 15.72
C ASP A 21 1.92 -15.62 14.68
N HIS A 22 2.06 -16.59 13.78
CA HIS A 22 3.13 -16.59 12.78
C HIS A 22 2.59 -16.65 11.35
N PHE A 23 2.77 -15.53 10.67
CA PHE A 23 2.36 -15.26 9.31
C PHE A 23 3.59 -15.12 8.41
N GLU A 24 3.64 -15.89 7.32
CA GLU A 24 4.74 -15.86 6.35
C GLU A 24 4.21 -15.70 4.92
N ILE A 25 5.02 -15.13 4.03
CA ILE A 25 4.68 -15.01 2.62
C ILE A 25 4.63 -16.40 1.96
N SER A 26 3.55 -16.63 1.19
CA SER A 26 3.41 -17.86 0.41
C SER A 26 4.53 -18.00 -0.61
N SER A 27 4.95 -19.23 -0.92
CA SER A 27 6.04 -19.47 -1.89
C SER A 27 5.72 -18.90 -3.26
N GLN A 28 4.46 -18.96 -3.69
CA GLN A 28 3.99 -18.42 -4.95
C GLN A 28 4.18 -16.90 -5.03
N VAL A 29 3.86 -16.18 -3.96
CA VAL A 29 4.05 -14.72 -3.89
C VAL A 29 5.54 -14.39 -3.85
N ARG A 30 6.34 -15.16 -3.13
CA ARG A 30 7.80 -14.98 -3.13
C ARG A 30 8.41 -15.10 -4.52
N ASP A 31 7.96 -16.08 -5.30
CA ASP A 31 8.47 -16.26 -6.67
C ASP A 31 8.04 -15.13 -7.60
N VAL A 32 6.80 -14.62 -7.49
CA VAL A 32 6.33 -13.47 -8.27
C VAL A 32 7.08 -12.18 -7.87
N CYS A 33 7.29 -11.96 -6.57
CA CYS A 33 7.94 -10.76 -6.06
C CYS A 33 9.46 -10.74 -6.26
N ARG A 34 10.08 -11.85 -6.64
CA ARG A 34 11.53 -11.91 -6.93
C ARG A 34 11.96 -10.93 -8.02
N GLU A 35 11.12 -10.75 -9.03
CA GLU A 35 11.36 -9.87 -10.17
C GLU A 35 10.59 -8.55 -10.05
N ALA A 36 9.92 -8.30 -8.92
CA ALA A 36 9.16 -7.09 -8.72
C ALA A 36 10.09 -5.89 -8.52
N SER A 37 9.70 -4.74 -9.10
CA SER A 37 10.40 -3.46 -8.91
C SER A 37 9.75 -2.55 -7.88
N GLY A 38 8.63 -2.99 -7.30
CA GLY A 38 7.84 -2.21 -6.34
C GLY A 38 6.61 -2.98 -5.87
N LEU A 39 6.04 -2.52 -4.77
CA LEU A 39 4.80 -3.02 -4.19
C LEU A 39 3.72 -1.96 -4.34
N VAL A 40 2.49 -2.39 -4.62
CA VAL A 40 1.30 -1.53 -4.61
C VAL A 40 0.33 -2.11 -3.61
N TYR A 41 -0.07 -1.30 -2.64
CA TYR A 41 -1.06 -1.67 -1.63
C TYR A 41 -2.27 -0.74 -1.77
N VAL A 42 -3.44 -1.32 -2.04
CA VAL A 42 -4.66 -0.56 -2.31
C VAL A 42 -5.54 -0.62 -1.08
N ILE A 43 -5.96 0.54 -0.57
CA ILE A 43 -6.90 0.63 0.55
C ILE A 43 -8.17 1.35 0.10
N ASP A 44 -9.30 0.94 0.65
CA ASP A 44 -10.52 1.74 0.61
C ASP A 44 -10.45 2.79 1.74
N SER A 45 -10.29 4.04 1.34
CA SER A 45 -10.18 5.21 2.21
C SER A 45 -11.52 5.90 2.45
N SER A 46 -12.64 5.31 2.01
CA SER A 46 -13.96 5.77 2.40
C SER A 46 -14.21 5.49 3.90
N ARG A 47 -14.87 6.42 4.58
CA ARG A 47 -15.12 6.32 6.03
C ARG A 47 -16.04 5.15 6.34
N ASP A 48 -15.49 4.15 7.05
CA ASP A 48 -16.16 3.20 7.97
C ASP A 48 -15.36 1.88 8.14
N ASN A 49 -14.26 1.70 7.39
CA ASN A 49 -13.41 0.53 7.60
C ASN A 49 -12.51 0.71 8.83
N GLN A 50 -12.25 -0.36 9.58
CA GLN A 50 -11.13 -0.36 10.53
C GLN A 50 -9.89 -0.83 9.76
N LEU A 51 -8.86 0.01 9.62
CA LEU A 51 -7.60 -0.40 8.98
C LEU A 51 -6.88 -1.54 9.71
N ASN A 52 -7.34 -1.91 10.90
CA ASN A 52 -6.70 -2.90 11.76
C ASN A 52 -6.57 -4.29 11.13
N GLU A 53 -7.48 -4.71 10.24
CA GLU A 53 -7.38 -6.03 9.58
C GLU A 53 -6.31 -6.08 8.48
N PHE A 54 -5.86 -4.91 8.00
CA PHE A 54 -4.94 -4.77 6.86
C PHE A 54 -3.46 -4.72 7.26
N CYS A 55 -3.17 -4.54 8.55
CA CYS A 55 -1.81 -4.35 9.04
C CYS A 55 -0.96 -5.61 8.94
N THR A 56 -1.52 -6.80 9.16
CA THR A 56 -0.73 -8.05 9.19
C THR A 56 -0.15 -8.40 7.83
N GLU A 57 -0.95 -8.40 6.76
CA GLU A 57 -0.46 -8.73 5.42
C GLU A 57 0.57 -7.73 4.92
N LEU A 58 0.31 -6.44 5.15
CA LEU A 58 1.25 -5.37 4.82
C LEU A 58 2.58 -5.54 5.57
N GLN A 59 2.55 -5.78 6.88
CA GLN A 59 3.75 -5.98 7.69
C GLN A 59 4.57 -7.20 7.24
N VAL A 60 3.91 -8.31 6.91
CA VAL A 60 4.61 -9.52 6.46
C VAL A 60 5.26 -9.28 5.09
N MET A 61 4.55 -8.65 4.15
CA MET A 61 5.09 -8.31 2.82
C MET A 61 6.27 -7.34 2.91
N THR A 62 6.13 -6.27 3.67
CA THR A 62 7.13 -5.21 3.82
C THR A 62 8.35 -5.65 4.62
N ARG A 63 8.22 -6.65 5.51
CA ARG A 63 9.36 -7.27 6.17
C ARG A 63 10.23 -8.07 5.21
N GLU A 64 9.62 -8.91 4.37
CA GLU A 64 10.33 -9.74 3.38
C GLU A 64 10.89 -8.89 2.23
N PHE A 65 10.12 -7.90 1.76
CA PHE A 65 10.44 -7.08 0.59
C PHE A 65 10.73 -5.62 0.97
N SER A 66 11.41 -5.41 2.10
CA SER A 66 11.74 -4.06 2.63
C SER A 66 12.56 -3.19 1.67
N TYR A 67 13.26 -3.81 0.72
CA TYR A 67 14.06 -3.15 -0.31
C TYR A 67 13.24 -2.59 -1.49
N LEU A 68 11.97 -2.98 -1.63
CA LEU A 68 11.11 -2.50 -2.71
C LEU A 68 10.40 -1.20 -2.30
N PRO A 69 10.22 -0.23 -3.20
CA PRO A 69 9.36 0.91 -2.92
C PRO A 69 7.89 0.45 -2.78
N LEU A 70 7.15 1.09 -1.88
CA LEU A 70 5.77 0.77 -1.54
C LEU A 70 4.84 1.94 -1.87
N LEU A 71 4.00 1.77 -2.87
CA LEU A 71 2.93 2.72 -3.20
C LEU A 71 1.64 2.32 -2.49
N ILE A 72 1.12 3.19 -1.63
CA ILE A 72 -0.22 3.04 -1.05
C ILE A 72 -1.20 3.84 -1.92
N LEU A 73 -2.11 3.15 -2.60
CA LEU A 73 -3.23 3.79 -3.28
C LEU A 73 -4.40 3.90 -2.31
N SER A 74 -4.60 5.11 -1.78
CA SER A 74 -5.73 5.50 -0.94
C SER A 74 -6.91 5.74 -1.87
N CYS A 75 -7.86 4.82 -1.96
CA CYS A 75 -8.94 4.89 -2.95
C CYS A 75 -10.26 5.33 -2.33
N VAL A 76 -10.97 6.22 -3.01
CA VAL A 76 -12.41 6.42 -2.81
C VAL A 76 -13.11 6.18 -4.13
N ARG A 77 -14.39 5.81 -4.09
CA ARG A 77 -15.15 5.62 -5.33
C ARG A 77 -15.27 6.92 -6.13
N SER A 78 -15.65 8.00 -5.46
CA SER A 78 -15.89 9.33 -6.03
C SER A 78 -15.28 10.41 -5.12
N ASN A 79 -14.84 11.53 -5.70
CA ASN A 79 -14.27 12.67 -4.96
C ASN A 79 -15.24 13.34 -3.97
N GLU A 80 -16.54 13.08 -4.09
CA GLU A 80 -17.56 13.55 -3.15
C GLU A 80 -17.55 12.76 -1.83
N ILE A 81 -16.91 11.59 -1.80
CA ILE A 81 -16.83 10.74 -0.62
C ILE A 81 -15.75 11.27 0.30
N LYS A 82 -16.11 11.44 1.58
CA LYS A 82 -15.17 11.83 2.60
C LYS A 82 -14.09 10.76 2.79
N ARG A 83 -12.86 11.18 2.56
CA ARG A 83 -11.65 10.35 2.65
C ARG A 83 -11.03 10.37 4.04
N TRP A 84 -10.28 9.33 4.38
CA TRP A 84 -9.19 9.45 5.36
C TRP A 84 -8.08 10.38 4.89
N SER A 85 -7.54 11.17 5.81
CA SER A 85 -6.38 11.97 5.47
C SER A 85 -5.15 11.08 5.26
N GLY A 86 -4.21 11.50 4.41
CA GLY A 86 -2.95 10.77 4.25
C GLY A 86 -2.20 10.59 5.58
N ILE A 87 -2.34 11.55 6.51
CA ILE A 87 -1.76 11.46 7.87
C ILE A 87 -2.41 10.32 8.67
N ASP A 88 -3.73 10.17 8.60
CA ASP A 88 -4.44 9.07 9.26
C ASP A 88 -3.99 7.72 8.68
N VAL A 89 -3.87 7.62 7.36
CA VAL A 89 -3.36 6.40 6.69
C VAL A 89 -1.95 6.04 7.16
N VAL A 90 -1.04 7.02 7.20
CA VAL A 90 0.34 6.83 7.67
C VAL A 90 0.37 6.34 9.11
N ARG A 91 -0.43 6.94 9.99
CA ARG A 91 -0.52 6.58 11.40
C ARG A 91 -1.08 5.17 11.57
N ASP A 92 -2.21 4.88 10.95
CA ASP A 92 -2.98 3.68 11.21
C ASP A 92 -2.33 2.43 10.57
N LEU A 93 -1.66 2.58 9.42
CA LEU A 93 -0.83 1.53 8.80
C LEU A 93 0.60 1.48 9.35
N GLN A 94 0.96 2.37 10.29
CA GLN A 94 2.29 2.45 10.91
C GLN A 94 3.43 2.57 9.88
N LEU A 95 3.21 3.31 8.78
CA LEU A 95 4.15 3.36 7.65
C LEU A 95 5.54 3.89 8.05
N SER A 96 5.60 4.76 9.06
CA SER A 96 6.85 5.28 9.62
C SER A 96 7.76 4.21 10.24
N SER A 97 7.22 3.01 10.53
CA SER A 97 7.98 1.89 11.08
C SER A 97 8.54 0.94 10.00
N LEU A 98 8.15 1.13 8.75
CA LEU A 98 8.52 0.25 7.64
C LEU A 98 9.92 0.59 7.11
N GLY A 99 10.65 -0.42 6.62
CA GLY A 99 11.96 -0.22 5.98
C GLY A 99 11.87 0.29 4.53
N ASN A 100 10.70 0.16 3.91
CA ASN A 100 10.45 0.56 2.52
C ASN A 100 10.45 2.09 2.36
N GLN A 101 10.85 2.57 1.18
CA GLN A 101 10.45 3.90 0.72
C GLN A 101 8.98 3.85 0.34
N TRP A 102 8.15 4.78 0.84
CA TRP A 102 6.71 4.75 0.60
C TRP A 102 6.13 6.08 0.12
N LEU A 103 4.97 6.01 -0.53
CA LEU A 103 4.11 7.14 -0.88
C LEU A 103 2.66 6.74 -0.60
N VAL A 104 1.89 7.64 0.01
CA VAL A 104 0.42 7.55 0.03
C VAL A 104 -0.10 8.47 -1.05
N GLN A 105 -0.79 7.89 -2.03
CA GLN A 105 -1.38 8.59 -3.15
C GLN A 105 -2.89 8.46 -3.07
N ASP A 106 -3.56 9.60 -3.04
CA ASP A 106 -5.02 9.65 -3.11
C ASP A 106 -5.49 9.38 -4.54
N CYS A 107 -6.43 8.46 -4.67
CA CYS A 107 -7.04 8.04 -5.91
C CYS A 107 -8.56 8.08 -5.85
N CYS A 108 -9.19 8.40 -6.98
CA CYS A 108 -10.62 8.26 -7.19
C CYS A 108 -10.85 7.20 -8.27
N VAL A 109 -11.67 6.19 -7.96
CA VAL A 109 -11.86 5.04 -8.84
C VAL A 109 -12.67 5.42 -10.09
N ASP A 110 -13.68 6.29 -9.94
CA ASP A 110 -14.58 6.65 -11.04
C ASP A 110 -13.87 7.42 -12.16
N ASP A 111 -12.88 8.26 -11.84
CA ASP A 111 -12.13 9.08 -12.81
C ASP A 111 -10.65 8.68 -12.96
N MET A 112 -10.19 7.68 -12.21
CA MET A 112 -8.80 7.21 -12.17
C MET A 112 -7.76 8.28 -11.79
N SER A 113 -8.17 9.40 -11.21
CA SER A 113 -7.24 10.44 -10.76
C SER A 113 -6.27 9.90 -9.70
N GLY A 114 -5.04 10.42 -9.69
CA GLY A 114 -4.00 10.02 -8.75
C GLY A 114 -3.27 8.72 -9.12
N VAL A 115 -3.84 7.87 -9.98
CA VAL A 115 -3.22 6.58 -10.34
C VAL A 115 -1.93 6.81 -11.11
N GLU A 116 -1.97 7.67 -12.14
CA GLU A 116 -0.78 7.98 -12.96
C GLU A 116 0.34 8.58 -12.11
N GLU A 117 0.00 9.49 -11.20
CA GLU A 117 0.94 10.15 -10.30
C GLU A 117 1.62 9.14 -9.36
N GLY A 118 0.83 8.21 -8.79
CA GLY A 118 1.34 7.15 -7.93
C GLY A 118 2.31 6.22 -8.66
N PHE A 119 1.94 5.76 -9.85
CA PHE A 119 2.80 4.88 -10.66
C PHE A 119 4.03 5.62 -11.20
N THR A 120 3.91 6.89 -11.56
CA THR A 120 5.05 7.73 -11.94
C THR A 120 6.05 7.80 -10.78
N TRP A 121 5.59 8.01 -9.54
CA TRP A 121 6.46 7.98 -8.38
C TRP A 121 7.12 6.61 -8.20
N LEU A 122 6.37 5.52 -8.36
CA LEU A 122 6.87 4.15 -8.13
C LEU A 122 7.95 3.75 -9.14
N LEU A 123 7.74 4.11 -10.41
CA LEU A 123 8.64 3.75 -11.52
C LEU A 123 9.83 4.70 -11.66
N THR A 124 9.80 5.87 -11.01
CA THR A 124 10.91 6.80 -11.04
C THR A 124 12.10 6.23 -10.26
N PRO A 125 13.28 6.08 -10.90
CA PRO A 125 14.47 5.56 -10.24
C PRO A 125 14.83 6.39 -9.00
N LYS A 126 14.95 5.72 -7.86
CA LYS A 126 15.36 6.33 -6.60
C LYS A 126 16.88 6.29 -6.54
N SER A 127 17.54 7.30 -7.12
CA SER A 127 19.00 7.42 -7.00
C SER A 127 19.38 7.49 -5.53
N THR A 128 20.39 6.71 -5.11
CA THR A 128 20.82 6.52 -3.71
C THR A 128 21.29 7.79 -2.99
N ASN A 129 21.28 8.95 -3.65
CA ASN A 129 21.67 10.25 -3.11
C ASN A 129 20.73 11.37 -3.55
N ASN A 130 19.42 11.25 -3.32
CA ASN A 130 18.56 12.45 -3.31
C ASN A 130 17.48 12.34 -2.24
N TYR A 131 17.51 13.35 -1.38
CA TYR A 131 16.70 13.61 -0.22
C TYR A 131 15.20 13.51 -0.50
N LEU A 132 14.47 12.91 0.45
CA LEU A 132 13.09 13.22 0.85
C LEU A 132 12.23 13.82 -0.28
N PHE A 133 11.67 12.96 -1.13
CA PHE A 133 10.50 13.34 -1.93
C PHE A 133 9.29 13.44 -0.99
N PHE A 134 9.17 14.56 -0.28
CA PHE A 134 7.85 15.10 -0.01
C PHE A 134 7.35 15.63 -1.35
N GLY A 135 6.29 15.03 -1.90
CA GLY A 135 5.53 15.64 -2.99
C GLY A 135 5.10 17.06 -2.60
N PRO A 136 4.66 17.88 -3.57
CA PRO A 136 4.43 19.31 -3.33
C PRO A 136 3.36 19.48 -2.25
N THR A 137 3.78 19.81 -1.02
CA THR A 137 2.94 20.59 -0.13
C THR A 137 2.72 21.90 -0.85
N ASN A 138 1.48 22.12 -1.29
CA ASN A 138 1.07 23.43 -1.77
C ASN A 138 1.47 24.46 -0.69
N PRO A 139 2.42 25.37 -0.96
CA PRO A 139 2.92 26.29 0.06
C PRO A 139 1.88 27.33 0.50
N ALA A 140 0.67 27.31 -0.07
CA ALA A 140 -0.42 28.21 0.25
C ALA A 140 -1.22 27.85 1.54
N GLU A 141 -1.04 26.66 2.15
CA GLU A 141 -1.81 26.29 3.36
C GLU A 141 -1.02 26.39 4.68
N LEU A 142 0.25 26.79 4.66
CA LEU A 142 1.06 27.00 5.88
C LEU A 142 1.06 28.46 6.38
N ILE A 143 0.19 29.31 5.86
CA ILE A 143 -0.01 30.67 6.36
C ILE A 143 -1.50 30.94 6.53
N THR A 144 -2.12 30.36 7.56
CA THR A 144 -3.16 31.04 8.34
C THR A 144 -3.44 30.30 9.65
N ASN A 145 -3.18 31.03 10.74
CA ASN A 145 -3.47 30.80 12.16
C ASN A 145 -2.52 29.90 12.96
#